data_AF-A0A959YKL5-F1
#
_entry.id   AF-A0A959YKL5-F1
#
_cell.length_a   1.000
_cell.length_b   1.000
_cell.length_c   1.000
_cell.angle_alpha   90.00
_cell.angle_beta   90.00
_cell.angle_gamma   90.00
#
_symmetry.space_group_name_H-M   'P 1'
#
loop_
_entity.id
_entity.type
_entity.pdbx_description
1 polymer ?
#
loop_
_entity_poly.entity_id
_entity_poly.type
_entity_poly.pdbx_seq_one_letter_code
_entity_poly.pdbx_strand_id
1 'polypeptide(L)'
;KGKERPKYYGELPEGNDGLGLMLLGVTGDQVLPKDIYEDIKTRTISQVRGTVQADILKEDQAQNTCIFSTEFALKLMGDVQEYFIEQNIRNFYSVSISGYHIAEAGANPITQLAFTLSNGFTYVEYYLSRGMDINKFGPNLSFFFSNGIDPEYAVIGRVARRLWAKALKHKYGANERAQMLKYH
;
A
#
# COMPACT_ATOMS: atom_id res chain seq x y z
N LYS A 1 27.41 -4.96 -14.17
CA LYS A 1 27.73 -4.34 -15.47
C LYS A 1 29.23 -4.52 -15.74
N GLY A 2 29.62 -5.00 -16.92
CA GLY A 2 31.03 -5.17 -17.30
C GLY A 2 31.78 -6.35 -16.67
N LYS A 3 31.07 -7.33 -16.08
CA LYS A 3 31.69 -8.58 -15.60
C LYS A 3 31.33 -9.70 -16.57
N GLU A 4 32.25 -10.63 -16.78
CA GLU A 4 32.01 -11.82 -17.59
C GLU A 4 30.91 -12.66 -16.92
N ARG A 5 29.98 -13.20 -17.73
CA ARG A 5 28.90 -14.03 -17.19
C ARG A 5 29.48 -15.36 -16.70
N PRO A 6 28.99 -15.89 -15.57
CA PRO A 6 29.40 -17.21 -15.11
C PRO A 6 29.03 -18.26 -16.15
N LYS A 7 29.88 -19.28 -16.28
CA LYS A 7 29.71 -20.40 -17.21
C LYS A 7 29.72 -21.70 -16.41
N TYR A 8 29.03 -22.72 -16.91
CA TYR A 8 29.13 -24.06 -16.36
C TYR A 8 30.53 -24.62 -16.69
N TYR A 9 31.11 -25.37 -15.75
CA TYR A 9 32.37 -26.08 -15.95
C TYR A 9 32.06 -27.57 -16.20
N GLY A 10 32.63 -28.14 -17.26
CA GLY A 10 32.38 -29.52 -17.68
C GLY A 10 31.25 -29.66 -18.70
N GLU A 11 30.92 -30.90 -19.05
CA GLU A 11 29.81 -31.18 -19.97
C GLU A 11 28.45 -30.97 -19.28
N LEU A 12 27.51 -30.37 -20.00
CA LEU A 12 26.16 -30.19 -19.51
C LEU A 12 25.40 -31.53 -19.56
N PRO A 13 24.60 -31.87 -18.52
CA PRO A 13 23.73 -33.04 -18.57
C PRO A 13 22.75 -32.98 -19.74
N GLU A 14 22.32 -34.16 -20.21
CA GLU A 14 21.29 -34.26 -21.25
C GLU A 14 20.02 -33.48 -20.84
N GLY A 15 19.55 -32.59 -21.71
CA GLY A 15 18.40 -31.72 -21.46
C GLY A 15 18.70 -30.36 -20.80
N ASN A 16 19.95 -30.07 -20.45
CA ASN A 16 20.36 -28.75 -19.94
C ASN A 16 20.97 -27.88 -21.06
N ASP A 17 20.36 -26.74 -21.36
CA ASP A 17 20.77 -25.80 -22.40
C ASP A 17 21.69 -24.66 -21.90
N GLY A 18 22.03 -24.65 -20.61
CA GLY A 18 22.88 -23.64 -19.99
C GLY A 18 22.18 -22.32 -19.67
N LEU A 19 20.87 -22.18 -19.91
CA LEU A 19 20.14 -20.92 -19.76
C LEU A 19 20.21 -20.33 -18.35
N GLY A 20 20.26 -21.18 -17.32
CA GLY A 20 20.27 -20.77 -15.90
C GLY A 20 21.38 -19.76 -15.55
N LEU A 21 22.63 -20.05 -15.91
CA LEU A 21 23.74 -19.11 -15.69
C LEU A 21 23.72 -17.92 -16.65
N MET A 22 23.14 -18.08 -17.84
CA MET A 22 23.01 -16.95 -18.79
C MET A 22 22.08 -15.86 -18.28
N LEU A 23 21.06 -16.21 -17.48
CA LEU A 23 20.11 -15.25 -16.91
C LEU A 23 20.55 -14.67 -15.56
N LEU A 24 21.65 -15.16 -14.97
CA LEU A 24 22.09 -14.72 -13.66
C LEU A 24 22.50 -13.23 -13.67
N GLY A 25 21.84 -12.41 -12.86
CA GLY A 25 22.09 -10.96 -12.78
C GLY A 25 21.61 -10.17 -13.99
N VAL A 26 20.78 -10.78 -14.84
CA VAL A 26 20.16 -10.17 -16.02
C VAL A 26 18.68 -9.96 -15.73
N THR A 27 18.17 -8.77 -16.02
CA THR A 27 16.76 -8.42 -15.83
C THR A 27 15.95 -8.77 -17.08
N GLY A 28 14.63 -8.95 -16.94
CA GLY A 28 13.78 -9.38 -18.05
C GLY A 28 13.85 -8.47 -19.30
N ASP A 29 14.03 -7.16 -19.11
CA ASP A 29 14.22 -6.17 -20.17
C ASP A 29 15.51 -6.35 -20.99
N GLN A 30 16.49 -7.08 -20.45
CA GLN A 30 17.76 -7.34 -21.11
C GLN A 30 17.76 -8.63 -21.93
N VAL A 31 16.76 -9.50 -21.73
CA VAL A 31 16.67 -10.83 -22.39
C VAL A 31 15.44 -11.00 -23.26
N LEU A 32 14.43 -10.16 -23.08
CA LEU A 32 13.22 -10.18 -23.89
C LEU A 32 13.19 -8.97 -24.84
N PRO A 33 12.57 -9.12 -26.03
CA PRO A 33 12.14 -7.97 -26.82
C PRO A 33 11.32 -7.00 -25.97
N LYS A 34 11.51 -5.70 -26.21
CA LYS A 34 10.93 -4.63 -25.39
C LYS A 34 9.40 -4.73 -25.28
N ASP A 35 8.74 -4.98 -26.40
CA ASP A 35 7.29 -5.15 -26.49
C ASP A 35 6.79 -6.32 -25.63
N ILE A 36 7.48 -7.46 -25.68
CA ILE A 36 7.15 -8.65 -24.88
C ILE A 36 7.34 -8.36 -23.39
N TYR A 37 8.47 -7.74 -23.01
CA TYR A 37 8.74 -7.42 -21.61
C TYR A 37 7.71 -6.44 -21.03
N GLU A 38 7.39 -5.37 -21.76
CA GLU A 38 6.43 -4.36 -21.28
C GLU A 38 5.00 -4.92 -21.16
N ASP A 39 4.58 -5.83 -22.05
CA ASP A 39 3.28 -6.52 -21.91
C ASP A 39 3.26 -7.39 -20.65
N ILE A 40 4.28 -8.24 -20.46
CA ILE A 40 4.39 -9.10 -19.27
C ILE A 40 4.41 -8.26 -18.00
N LYS A 41 5.22 -7.19 -17.96
CA LYS A 41 5.34 -6.30 -16.81
C LYS A 41 4.01 -5.63 -16.47
N THR A 42 3.35 -5.02 -17.45
CA THR A 42 2.07 -4.33 -17.27
C THR A 42 1.00 -5.28 -16.75
N ARG A 43 0.88 -6.47 -17.35
CA ARG A 43 -0.05 -7.51 -16.90
C ARG A 43 0.24 -7.97 -15.49
N THR A 44 1.51 -8.28 -15.19
CA THR A 44 1.93 -8.80 -13.88
C THR A 44 1.64 -7.79 -12.77
N ILE A 45 2.05 -6.54 -12.96
CA ILE A 45 1.88 -5.46 -11.97
C ILE A 45 0.40 -5.19 -11.68
N SER A 46 -0.45 -5.17 -12.72
CA SER A 46 -1.90 -4.96 -12.55
C SER A 46 -2.63 -6.09 -11.80
N GLN A 47 -2.06 -7.30 -11.78
CA GLN A 47 -2.64 -8.49 -11.15
C GLN A 47 -2.14 -8.75 -9.72
N VAL A 48 -1.05 -8.09 -9.31
CA VAL A 48 -0.43 -8.27 -7.99
C VAL A 48 -1.45 -7.96 -6.87
N ARG A 49 -1.44 -8.80 -5.84
CA ARG A 49 -2.30 -8.68 -4.65
C ARG A 49 -1.47 -8.62 -3.39
N GLY A 50 -1.90 -7.84 -2.42
CA GLY A 50 -1.21 -7.74 -1.13
C GLY A 50 -1.55 -6.47 -0.38
N THR A 51 -0.86 -6.25 0.74
CA THR A 51 -0.99 -5.06 1.57
C THR A 51 0.35 -4.80 2.24
N VAL A 52 0.77 -3.54 2.29
CA VAL A 52 1.80 -3.09 3.23
C VAL A 52 1.11 -2.19 4.26
N GLN A 53 1.49 -2.30 5.53
CA GLN A 53 0.91 -1.42 6.56
C GLN A 53 1.24 0.05 6.27
N ALA A 54 2.52 0.39 6.17
CA ALA A 54 3.08 1.67 5.70
C ALA A 54 2.49 2.98 6.27
N ASP A 55 1.65 2.90 7.31
CA ASP A 55 1.16 4.07 8.04
C ASP A 55 2.29 4.63 8.91
N ILE A 56 2.87 5.77 8.49
CA ILE A 56 3.94 6.45 9.23
C ILE A 56 3.39 7.32 10.37
N LEU A 57 2.15 7.79 10.25
CA LEU A 57 1.57 8.68 11.27
C LEU A 57 1.39 7.92 12.59
N LYS A 58 0.99 6.65 12.53
CA LYS A 58 0.95 5.78 13.72
C LYS A 58 2.34 5.35 14.23
N GLU A 59 3.36 5.36 13.38
CA GLU A 59 4.74 5.13 13.83
C GLU A 59 5.21 6.26 14.72
N ASP A 60 4.97 7.50 14.32
CA ASP A 60 5.30 8.68 15.12
C ASP A 60 4.46 8.78 16.40
N GLN A 61 3.17 8.42 16.32
CA GLN A 61 2.24 8.53 17.46
C GLN A 61 2.40 7.42 18.50
N ALA A 62 2.83 6.21 18.11
CA ALA A 62 2.75 5.04 19.00
C ALA A 62 3.87 4.01 18.82
N GLN A 63 4.23 3.65 17.59
CA GLN A 63 5.04 2.44 17.34
C GLN A 63 6.56 2.70 17.29
N ASN A 64 6.99 3.96 17.13
CA ASN A 64 8.37 4.45 17.27
C ASN A 64 9.42 3.78 16.35
N THR A 65 9.05 3.33 15.14
CA THR A 65 10.02 2.76 14.18
C THR A 65 10.37 3.68 13.00
N CYS A 66 10.13 4.99 13.13
CA CYS A 66 10.45 5.99 12.11
C CYS A 66 11.96 6.07 11.82
N ILE A 67 12.33 5.94 10.54
CA ILE A 67 13.71 6.15 10.06
C ILE A 67 13.87 7.55 9.46
N PHE A 68 12.85 8.02 8.73
CA PHE A 68 12.83 9.30 8.04
C PHE A 68 11.88 10.28 8.72
N SER A 69 12.00 11.57 8.39
CA SER A 69 11.03 12.57 8.83
C SER A 69 9.63 12.25 8.29
N THR A 70 8.60 12.67 9.03
CA THR A 70 7.19 12.49 8.65
C THR A 70 6.90 13.06 7.26
N GLU A 71 7.46 14.22 6.93
CA GLU A 71 7.32 14.84 5.61
C GLU A 71 7.89 13.96 4.48
N PHE A 72 9.09 13.40 4.69
CA PHE A 72 9.72 12.54 3.69
C PHE A 72 8.95 11.22 3.53
N ALA A 73 8.48 10.64 4.63
CA ALA A 73 7.69 9.43 4.60
C ALA A 73 6.33 9.64 3.90
N LEU A 74 5.63 10.75 4.19
CA LEU A 74 4.41 11.11 3.47
C LEU A 74 4.68 11.31 1.98
N LYS A 75 5.81 11.94 1.62
CA LYS A 75 6.27 12.03 0.23
C LYS A 75 6.41 10.66 -0.43
N LEU A 76 7.16 9.74 0.19
CA LEU A 76 7.34 8.38 -0.30
C LEU A 76 5.99 7.66 -0.50
N MET A 77 5.08 7.79 0.48
CA MET A 77 3.75 7.20 0.40
C MET A 77 2.91 7.76 -0.75
N GLY A 78 3.04 9.06 -1.02
CA GLY A 78 2.44 9.69 -2.21
C GLY A 78 3.04 9.16 -3.50
N ASP A 79 4.37 9.02 -3.60
CA ASP A 79 5.03 8.52 -4.80
C ASP A 79 4.59 7.08 -5.12
N VAL A 80 4.47 6.24 -4.09
CA VAL A 80 3.97 4.86 -4.23
C VAL A 80 2.51 4.85 -4.69
N GLN A 81 1.64 5.68 -4.10
CA GLN A 81 0.23 5.73 -4.47
C GLN A 81 0.01 6.27 -5.89
N GLU A 82 0.78 7.27 -6.31
CA GLU A 82 0.75 7.80 -7.67
C GLU A 82 1.15 6.72 -8.67
N TYR A 83 2.25 6.01 -8.40
CA TYR A 83 2.69 4.88 -9.22
C TYR A 83 1.61 3.80 -9.33
N PHE A 84 0.90 3.50 -8.24
CA PHE A 84 -0.20 2.53 -8.27
C PHE A 84 -1.34 2.97 -9.19
N ILE A 85 -1.66 4.26 -9.18
CA ILE A 85 -2.68 4.83 -10.07
C ILE A 85 -2.23 4.74 -11.53
N GLU A 86 -1.01 5.17 -11.84
CA GLU A 86 -0.44 5.17 -13.19
C GLU A 86 -0.31 3.77 -13.78
N GLN A 87 0.12 2.80 -12.97
CA GLN A 87 0.32 1.41 -13.38
C GLN A 87 -0.92 0.53 -13.18
N ASN A 88 -2.06 1.13 -12.81
CA ASN A 88 -3.33 0.43 -12.64
C ASN A 88 -3.28 -0.74 -11.63
N ILE A 89 -2.51 -0.58 -10.54
CA ILE A 89 -2.37 -1.55 -9.45
C ILE A 89 -3.58 -1.43 -8.52
N ARG A 90 -4.61 -2.23 -8.78
CA ARG A 90 -5.90 -2.12 -8.06
C ARG A 90 -6.11 -3.12 -6.94
N ASN A 91 -5.32 -4.18 -6.89
CA ASN A 91 -5.52 -5.28 -5.93
C ASN A 91 -4.48 -5.29 -4.80
N PHE A 92 -3.64 -4.26 -4.73
CA PHE A 92 -2.67 -4.04 -3.67
C PHE A 92 -3.06 -2.81 -2.86
N TYR A 93 -2.97 -2.92 -1.54
CA TYR A 93 -3.24 -1.82 -0.62
C TYR A 93 -1.91 -1.17 -0.23
N SER A 94 -1.72 0.08 -0.66
CA SER A 94 -0.50 0.86 -0.43
C SER A 94 -0.34 1.29 1.03
N VAL A 95 -1.44 1.36 1.78
CA VAL A 95 -1.46 1.72 3.21
C VAL A 95 -2.60 0.99 3.92
N SER A 96 -2.33 0.56 5.15
CA SER A 96 -3.34 0.12 6.12
C SER A 96 -3.28 1.04 7.34
N ILE A 97 -4.22 1.98 7.41
CA ILE A 97 -4.28 3.06 8.40
C ILE A 97 -4.64 2.44 9.77
N SER A 98 -3.71 2.51 10.73
CA SER A 98 -3.76 1.63 11.91
C SER A 98 -4.09 2.38 13.20
N GLY A 99 -5.19 1.97 13.83
CA GLY A 99 -5.54 2.28 15.20
C GLY A 99 -5.02 1.27 16.21
N TYR A 100 -4.74 0.04 15.80
CA TYR A 100 -4.32 -1.03 16.70
C TYR A 100 -3.19 -0.59 17.64
N HIS A 101 -2.10 -0.07 17.08
CA HIS A 101 -0.92 0.34 17.84
C HIS A 101 -1.20 1.58 18.72
N ILE A 102 -2.11 2.46 18.30
CA ILE A 102 -2.56 3.61 19.10
C ILE A 102 -3.30 3.11 20.34
N ALA A 103 -4.14 2.07 20.21
CA ALA A 103 -4.81 1.44 21.33
C ALA A 103 -3.82 0.71 22.26
N GLU A 104 -2.86 -0.04 21.71
CA GLU A 104 -1.82 -0.73 22.50
C GLU A 104 -0.93 0.25 23.28
N ALA A 105 -0.79 1.48 22.80
CA ALA A 105 -0.12 2.57 23.52
C ALA A 105 -0.98 3.19 24.65
N GLY A 106 -2.19 2.68 24.90
CA GLY A 106 -3.06 3.08 26.00
C GLY A 106 -4.25 3.97 25.59
N ALA A 107 -4.49 4.19 24.30
CA ALA A 107 -5.65 4.96 23.86
C ALA A 107 -6.96 4.18 24.08
N ASN A 108 -7.97 4.86 24.63
CA ASN A 108 -9.33 4.31 24.70
C ASN A 108 -9.95 4.18 23.29
N PRO A 109 -11.08 3.45 23.15
CA PRO A 109 -11.68 3.15 21.83
C PRO A 109 -12.05 4.39 21.02
N ILE A 110 -12.49 5.46 21.71
CA ILE A 110 -12.89 6.72 21.07
C ILE A 110 -11.66 7.45 20.53
N THR A 111 -10.61 7.55 21.34
CA THR A 111 -9.34 8.16 20.95
C THR A 111 -8.67 7.41 19.81
N GLN A 112 -8.63 6.07 19.87
CA GLN A 112 -8.16 5.24 18.76
C GLN A 112 -8.92 5.60 17.48
N LEU A 113 -10.26 5.54 17.51
CA LEU A 113 -11.07 5.82 16.32
C LEU A 113 -10.80 7.21 15.76
N ALA A 114 -10.76 8.23 16.63
CA ALA A 114 -10.55 9.61 16.23
C ALA A 114 -9.20 9.81 15.54
N PHE A 115 -8.10 9.30 16.12
CA PHE A 115 -6.77 9.45 15.55
C PHE A 115 -6.59 8.62 14.28
N THR A 116 -7.12 7.40 14.22
CA THR A 116 -7.05 6.59 12.98
C THR A 116 -7.81 7.26 11.83
N LEU A 117 -9.02 7.79 12.07
CA LEU A 117 -9.75 8.51 11.03
C LEU A 117 -9.03 9.81 10.65
N SER A 118 -8.45 10.52 11.62
CA SER A 118 -7.64 11.72 11.36
C SER A 118 -6.45 11.39 10.44
N ASN A 119 -5.69 10.34 10.73
CA ASN A 119 -4.59 9.88 9.88
C ASN A 119 -5.10 9.53 8.47
N GLY A 120 -6.24 8.84 8.37
CA GLY A 120 -6.87 8.53 7.09
C GLY A 120 -7.26 9.77 6.28
N PHE A 121 -7.80 10.81 6.92
CA PHE A 121 -8.10 12.08 6.25
C PHE A 121 -6.83 12.83 5.85
N THR A 122 -5.76 12.77 6.65
CA THR A 122 -4.45 13.32 6.27
C THR A 122 -3.95 12.69 4.97
N TYR A 123 -4.03 11.36 4.84
CA TYR A 123 -3.66 10.68 3.60
C TYR A 123 -4.53 11.10 2.42
N VAL A 124 -5.85 11.17 2.60
CA VAL A 124 -6.78 11.64 1.56
C VAL A 124 -6.43 13.05 1.11
N GLU A 125 -6.25 13.99 2.04
CA GLU A 125 -5.95 15.39 1.73
C GLU A 125 -4.57 15.55 1.09
N TYR A 126 -3.60 14.75 1.52
CA TYR A 126 -2.27 14.73 0.93
C TYR A 126 -2.27 14.17 -0.51
N TYR A 127 -3.00 13.09 -0.78
CA TYR A 127 -3.10 12.56 -2.15
C TYR A 127 -3.89 13.50 -3.07
N LEU A 128 -4.94 14.15 -2.56
CA LEU A 128 -5.68 15.18 -3.29
C LEU A 128 -4.82 16.41 -3.60
N SER A 129 -3.95 16.84 -2.67
CA SER A 129 -3.06 17.99 -2.90
C SER A 129 -2.01 17.71 -4.00
N ARG A 130 -1.73 16.43 -4.26
CA ARG A 130 -0.93 15.96 -5.39
C ARG A 130 -1.71 15.78 -6.69
N GLY A 131 -3.01 16.09 -6.71
CA GLY A 131 -3.86 15.99 -7.90
C GLY A 131 -4.37 14.58 -8.21
N MET A 132 -4.25 13.64 -7.28
CA MET A 132 -4.77 12.28 -7.47
C MET A 132 -6.30 12.24 -7.36
N ASP A 133 -6.95 11.43 -8.20
CA ASP A 133 -8.39 11.21 -8.14
C ASP A 133 -8.74 10.25 -6.97
N ILE A 134 -9.56 10.72 -6.03
CA ILE A 134 -10.03 9.95 -4.88
C ILE A 134 -10.69 8.62 -5.26
N ASN A 135 -11.30 8.54 -6.43
CA ASN A 135 -11.95 7.31 -6.90
C ASN A 135 -10.94 6.27 -7.39
N LYS A 136 -9.69 6.67 -7.64
CA LYS A 136 -8.61 5.76 -8.05
C LYS A 136 -7.84 5.21 -6.85
N PHE A 137 -7.69 5.95 -5.76
CA PHE A 137 -6.97 5.47 -4.56
C PHE A 137 -7.87 5.09 -3.38
N GLY A 138 -9.03 5.73 -3.21
CA GLY A 138 -9.95 5.49 -2.08
C GLY A 138 -10.34 4.01 -1.91
N PRO A 139 -10.65 3.26 -2.98
CA PRO A 139 -10.93 1.83 -2.88
C PRO A 139 -9.76 0.99 -2.37
N ASN A 140 -8.53 1.51 -2.37
CA ASN A 140 -7.31 0.83 -1.92
C ASN A 140 -6.84 1.27 -0.54
N LEU A 141 -7.61 2.10 0.16
CA LEU A 141 -7.39 2.36 1.58
C LEU A 141 -8.01 1.22 2.41
N SER A 142 -7.24 0.76 3.40
CA SER A 142 -7.73 -0.15 4.44
C SER A 142 -7.38 0.41 5.81
N PHE A 143 -8.07 -0.11 6.83
CA PHE A 143 -7.90 0.28 8.21
C PHE A 143 -7.55 -0.95 9.07
N PHE A 144 -6.96 -0.73 10.23
CA PHE A 144 -6.65 -1.80 11.17
C PHE A 144 -6.94 -1.34 12.60
N PHE A 145 -7.99 -1.86 13.21
CA PHE A 145 -8.42 -1.47 14.56
C PHE A 145 -8.11 -2.57 15.57
N SER A 146 -7.76 -2.17 16.79
CA SER A 146 -7.83 -3.06 17.95
C SER A 146 -9.29 -3.26 18.38
N ASN A 147 -9.53 -4.38 19.04
CA ASN A 147 -10.82 -4.77 19.59
C ASN A 147 -10.62 -5.23 21.03
N GLY A 148 -11.33 -4.62 21.98
CA GLY A 148 -11.24 -4.91 23.41
C GLY A 148 -12.60 -5.27 24.02
N ILE A 149 -12.66 -5.28 25.35
CA ILE A 149 -13.86 -5.68 26.12
C ILE A 149 -14.87 -4.53 26.33
N ASP A 150 -14.43 -3.28 26.18
CA ASP A 150 -15.30 -2.12 26.39
C ASP A 150 -16.44 -2.08 25.35
N PRO A 151 -17.66 -1.67 25.74
CA PRO A 151 -18.83 -1.71 24.86
C PRO A 151 -18.67 -0.86 23.58
N GLU A 152 -17.83 0.17 23.59
CA GLU A 152 -17.52 1.01 22.43
C GLU A 152 -16.87 0.21 21.30
N TYR A 153 -16.06 -0.81 21.63
CA TYR A 153 -15.44 -1.67 20.64
C TYR A 153 -16.47 -2.47 19.84
N ALA A 154 -17.62 -2.84 20.43
CA ALA A 154 -18.70 -3.52 19.73
C ALA A 154 -19.33 -2.66 18.61
N VAL A 155 -19.17 -1.34 18.68
CA VAL A 155 -19.75 -0.40 17.68
C VAL A 155 -18.71 0.36 16.88
N ILE A 156 -17.42 0.30 17.23
CA ILE A 156 -16.35 1.10 16.62
C ILE A 156 -16.36 1.02 15.09
N GLY A 157 -16.46 -0.18 14.53
CA GLY A 157 -16.49 -0.38 13.08
C GLY A 157 -17.73 0.21 12.39
N ARG A 158 -18.90 0.19 13.06
CA ARG A 158 -20.14 0.82 12.55
C ARG A 158 -20.02 2.33 12.53
N VAL A 159 -19.45 2.91 13.59
CA VAL A 159 -19.22 4.35 13.71
C VAL A 159 -18.16 4.80 12.69
N ALA A 160 -17.03 4.09 12.60
CA ALA A 160 -15.96 4.35 11.64
C ALA A 160 -16.48 4.41 10.20
N ARG A 161 -17.19 3.36 9.75
CA ARG A 161 -17.79 3.30 8.42
C ARG A 161 -18.71 4.48 8.14
N ARG A 162 -19.55 4.86 9.11
CA ARG A 162 -20.51 5.95 8.95
C ARG A 162 -19.83 7.31 8.84
N LEU A 163 -18.83 7.59 9.69
CA LEU A 163 -18.08 8.84 9.67
C LEU A 163 -17.28 8.97 8.37
N TRP A 164 -16.55 7.92 8.00
CA TRP A 164 -15.75 7.87 6.78
C TRP A 164 -16.60 8.08 5.52
N ALA A 165 -17.68 7.30 5.36
CA ALA A 165 -18.55 7.39 4.20
C ALA A 165 -19.21 8.77 4.07
N LYS A 166 -19.65 9.38 5.19
CA LYS A 166 -20.21 10.74 5.18
C LYS A 166 -19.17 11.77 4.74
N ALA A 167 -17.96 11.71 5.28
CA ALA A 167 -16.90 12.63 4.91
C ALA A 167 -16.54 12.48 3.42
N LEU A 168 -16.30 11.25 2.95
CA LEU A 168 -15.96 10.98 1.56
C LEU A 168 -17.07 11.39 0.58
N LYS A 169 -18.34 11.17 0.94
CA LYS A 169 -19.48 11.58 0.12
C LYS A 169 -19.65 13.10 0.06
N HIS A 170 -19.69 13.76 1.22
CA HIS A 170 -20.16 15.14 1.32
C HIS A 170 -19.05 16.17 1.25
N LYS A 171 -17.85 15.87 1.77
CA LYS A 171 -16.69 16.77 1.73
C LYS A 171 -15.84 16.55 0.47
N TYR A 172 -15.61 15.28 0.10
CA TYR A 172 -14.66 14.94 -0.96
C TYR A 172 -15.31 14.47 -2.27
N GLY A 173 -16.65 14.37 -2.35
CA GLY A 173 -17.37 14.04 -3.58
C GLY A 173 -17.07 12.63 -4.15
N ALA A 174 -16.63 11.70 -3.30
CA ALA A 174 -16.20 10.37 -3.74
C ALA A 174 -17.39 9.47 -4.12
N ASN A 175 -17.15 8.53 -5.04
CA ASN A 175 -18.14 7.50 -5.40
C ASN A 175 -18.35 6.46 -4.29
N GLU A 176 -19.39 5.64 -4.43
CA GLU A 176 -19.77 4.64 -3.42
C GLU A 176 -18.62 3.67 -3.08
N ARG A 177 -17.81 3.29 -4.07
CA ARG A 177 -16.70 2.35 -3.87
C ARG A 177 -15.58 2.96 -3.01
N ALA A 178 -15.25 4.22 -3.23
CA ALA A 178 -14.26 4.94 -2.43
C ALA A 178 -14.74 5.19 -1.00
N GLN A 179 -16.05 5.35 -0.79
CA GLN A 179 -16.66 5.52 0.54
C GLN A 179 -16.57 4.27 1.44
N MET A 180 -16.20 3.11 0.90
CA MET A 180 -16.15 1.86 1.68
C MET A 180 -14.94 1.82 2.61
N LEU A 181 -15.17 1.94 3.91
CA LEU A 181 -14.16 1.65 4.93
C LEU A 181 -14.10 0.13 5.17
N LYS A 182 -12.98 -0.47 4.76
CA LYS A 182 -12.63 -1.87 5.02
C LYS A 182 -11.58 -1.92 6.11
N TYR A 183 -11.74 -2.80 7.10
CA TYR A 183 -10.74 -2.95 8.15
C TYR A 183 -10.47 -4.41 8.46
N HIS A 184 -9.23 -4.68 8.89
CA HIS A 184 -8.83 -5.92 9.54
C HIS A 184 -9.19 -5.89 11.02
#